data_AF-A0A1H4XGB8-F1
#
_entry.id   AF-A0A1H4XGB8-F1
#
_cell.length_a   1.000
_cell.length_b   1.000
_cell.length_c   1.000
_cell.angle_alpha   90.00
_cell.angle_beta   90.00
_cell.angle_gamma   90.00
#
_symmetry.space_group_name_H-M   'P 1'
#
loop_
_entity.id
_entity.type
_entity.pdbx_description
1 polymer ?
#
loop_
_entity_poly.entity_id
_entity_poly.type
_entity_poly.pdbx_seq_one_letter_code
_entity_poly.pdbx_strand_id
1 'polypeptide(L)'
;MTVRADAKRNRDLIVESAREVFREQGYNASLDLVAKRAGVGAGTLYRHFPSREDLVNAVMQVWVDRVEEATEKVLAFEGPPRELLDQWLLTYAELISLHKGGAAKITAAMVQPDSPIAPKCKVLRDATSRVTDRLHEEGVLREGITPEDVCRLVGGVATVADGAEQPVSEIEPLLKVLAAGMAR
;
A
#
# COMPACT_ATOMS: atom_id res chain seq x y z
N MET A 1 29.96 15.90 -16.86
CA MET A 1 28.80 15.44 -16.08
C MET A 1 28.27 16.65 -15.32
N THR A 2 27.00 17.01 -15.43
CA THR A 2 26.46 18.26 -14.86
C THR A 2 25.84 18.01 -13.48
N VAL A 3 25.85 19.03 -12.61
CA VAL A 3 25.29 18.96 -11.24
C VAL A 3 23.86 18.41 -11.19
N ARG A 4 23.04 18.69 -12.23
CA ARG A 4 21.68 18.17 -12.36
C ARG A 4 21.63 16.66 -12.66
N ALA A 5 22.55 16.15 -13.49
CA ALA A 5 22.65 14.73 -13.79
C ALA A 5 23.11 13.94 -12.56
N ASP A 6 24.05 14.50 -11.78
CA ASP A 6 24.54 13.88 -10.55
C ASP A 6 23.48 13.90 -9.45
N ALA A 7 22.73 14.99 -9.30
CA ALA A 7 21.62 15.09 -8.37
C ALA A 7 20.50 14.08 -8.69
N LYS A 8 20.17 13.88 -9.98
CA LYS A 8 19.19 12.86 -10.40
C LYS A 8 19.70 11.45 -10.09
N ARG A 9 20.95 11.13 -10.46
CA ARG A 9 21.55 9.82 -10.20
C ARG A 9 21.57 9.48 -8.71
N ASN A 10 21.96 10.44 -7.87
CA ASN A 10 21.97 10.26 -6.41
C ASN A 10 20.56 10.01 -5.87
N ARG A 11 19.57 10.76 -6.36
CA ARG A 11 18.17 10.53 -6.00
C ARG A 11 17.74 9.10 -6.35
N ASP A 12 18.01 8.65 -7.56
CA ASP A 12 17.61 7.32 -8.02
C ASP A 12 18.28 6.21 -7.20
N LEU A 13 19.59 6.35 -6.88
CA LEU A 13 20.32 5.43 -6.00
C LEU A 13 19.73 5.36 -4.58
N ILE A 14 19.36 6.52 -4.02
CA ILE A 14 18.73 6.57 -2.69
C ILE A 14 17.38 5.84 -2.72
N VAL A 15 16.54 6.07 -3.74
CA VAL A 15 15.23 5.40 -3.85
C VAL A 15 15.41 3.89 -3.96
N GLU A 16 16.34 3.43 -4.79
CA GLU A 16 16.56 1.98 -4.96
C GLU A 16 17.07 1.33 -3.68
N SER A 17 18.06 1.94 -3.02
CA SER A 17 18.55 1.46 -1.73
C SER A 17 17.45 1.48 -0.64
N ALA A 18 16.59 2.49 -0.65
CA ALA A 18 15.47 2.58 0.27
C ALA A 18 14.44 1.47 0.04
N ARG A 19 14.14 1.12 -1.22
CA ARG A 19 13.26 0.00 -1.57
C ARG A 19 13.76 -1.31 -0.96
N GLU A 20 15.04 -1.59 -1.11
CA GLU A 20 15.67 -2.80 -0.55
C GLU A 20 15.62 -2.80 0.99
N VAL A 21 16.03 -1.70 1.62
CA VAL A 21 16.02 -1.57 3.08
C VAL A 21 14.61 -1.70 3.65
N PHE A 22 13.62 -1.05 3.04
CA PHE A 22 12.22 -1.12 3.51
C PHE A 22 11.59 -2.48 3.25
N ARG A 23 12.03 -3.22 2.24
CA ARG A 23 11.63 -4.63 2.05
C ARG A 23 12.17 -5.52 3.17
N GLU A 24 13.39 -5.28 3.63
CA GLU A 24 14.03 -6.09 4.67
C GLU A 24 13.59 -5.72 6.10
N GLN A 25 13.38 -4.43 6.37
CA GLN A 25 13.22 -3.91 7.74
C GLN A 25 11.94 -3.08 7.93
N GLY A 26 11.11 -2.96 6.90
CA GLY A 26 9.89 -2.15 6.92
C GLY A 26 10.13 -0.64 6.77
N TYR A 27 9.04 0.13 6.74
CA TYR A 27 9.10 1.58 6.51
C TYR A 27 9.74 2.37 7.65
N ASN A 28 9.95 1.76 8.82
CA ASN A 28 10.59 2.36 9.99
C ASN A 28 12.12 2.14 10.02
N ALA A 29 12.69 1.46 9.02
CA ALA A 29 14.11 1.18 8.94
C ALA A 29 14.99 2.45 8.99
N SER A 30 16.26 2.31 9.39
CA SER A 30 17.17 3.44 9.55
C SER A 30 17.45 4.16 8.23
N LEU A 31 17.26 5.49 8.19
CA LEU A 31 17.65 6.31 7.03
C LEU A 31 19.16 6.41 6.86
N ASP A 32 19.93 6.26 7.95
CA ASP A 32 21.39 6.19 7.86
C ASP A 32 21.85 4.92 7.17
N LEU A 33 21.14 3.81 7.38
CA LEU A 33 21.38 2.56 6.64
C LEU A 33 21.08 2.74 5.15
N VAL A 34 19.99 3.43 4.80
CA VAL A 34 19.67 3.78 3.41
C VAL A 34 20.80 4.62 2.79
N ALA A 35 21.23 5.68 3.47
CA ALA A 35 22.31 6.54 2.99
C ALA A 35 23.61 5.74 2.78
N LYS A 36 23.95 4.88 3.74
CA LYS A 36 25.12 4.00 3.66
C LYS A 36 25.04 3.05 2.46
N ARG A 37 23.90 2.39 2.23
CA ARG A 37 23.72 1.47 1.07
C ARG A 37 23.74 2.21 -0.26
N ALA A 38 23.17 3.40 -0.31
CA ALA A 38 23.19 4.26 -1.49
C ALA A 38 24.57 4.88 -1.76
N GLY A 39 25.55 4.72 -0.86
CA GLY A 39 26.88 5.31 -0.99
C GLY A 39 26.89 6.83 -0.88
N VAL A 40 25.90 7.43 -0.21
CA VAL A 40 25.77 8.89 -0.03
C VAL A 40 25.87 9.28 1.45
N GLY A 41 26.28 10.53 1.71
CA GLY A 41 26.23 11.08 3.06
C GLY A 41 24.79 11.38 3.52
N ALA A 42 24.52 11.29 4.82
CA ALA A 42 23.19 11.57 5.40
C ALA A 42 22.64 12.95 5.01
N GLY A 43 23.49 13.99 5.00
CA GLY A 43 23.08 15.33 4.56
C GLY A 43 22.66 15.39 3.08
N THR A 44 23.19 14.51 2.21
CA THR A 44 22.72 14.39 0.83
C THR A 44 21.36 13.71 0.76
N LEU A 45 21.13 12.68 1.57
CA LEU A 45 19.81 12.05 1.68
C LEU A 45 18.75 13.07 2.12
N TYR A 46 18.97 13.78 3.23
CA TYR A 46 18.01 14.76 3.75
C TYR A 46 17.78 15.96 2.81
N ARG A 47 18.77 16.33 1.98
CA ARG A 47 18.58 17.34 0.92
C ARG A 47 17.64 16.86 -0.19
N HIS A 48 17.64 15.57 -0.52
CA HIS A 48 16.73 14.99 -1.52
C HIS A 48 15.37 14.59 -0.95
N PHE A 49 15.33 14.24 0.34
CA PHE A 49 14.17 13.73 1.06
C PHE A 49 14.15 14.35 2.46
N PRO A 50 13.53 15.54 2.61
CA PRO A 50 13.51 16.26 3.89
C PRO A 50 12.90 15.45 5.03
N SER A 51 11.93 14.59 4.73
CA SER A 51 11.32 13.67 5.69
C SER A 51 11.40 12.22 5.23
N ARG A 52 11.19 11.30 6.19
CA ARG A 52 10.99 9.87 5.90
C ARG A 52 9.81 9.67 4.93
N GLU A 53 8.74 10.44 5.09
CA GLU A 53 7.55 10.29 4.24
C GLU A 53 7.80 10.71 2.81
N ASP A 54 8.69 11.69 2.56
CA ASP A 54 9.12 12.05 1.20
C ASP A 54 9.85 10.88 0.52
N LEU A 55 10.69 10.15 1.27
CA LEU A 55 11.39 8.98 0.77
C LEU A 55 10.43 7.82 0.53
N VAL A 56 9.54 7.53 1.49
CA VAL A 56 8.51 6.49 1.32
C VAL A 56 7.62 6.81 0.12
N ASN A 57 7.20 8.07 -0.04
CA ASN A 57 6.45 8.52 -1.20
C ASN A 57 7.21 8.20 -2.50
N ALA A 58 8.49 8.52 -2.61
CA ALA A 58 9.25 8.19 -3.81
C ALA A 58 9.36 6.67 -4.06
N VAL A 59 9.56 5.89 -3.00
CA VAL A 59 9.59 4.41 -3.07
C VAL A 59 8.25 3.84 -3.54
N MET A 60 7.12 4.41 -3.12
CA MET A 60 5.78 3.97 -3.49
C MET A 60 5.41 4.25 -4.96
N GLN A 61 6.31 4.79 -5.79
CA GLN A 61 5.99 5.02 -7.21
C GLN A 61 5.60 3.72 -7.94
N VAL A 62 6.38 2.65 -7.76
CA VAL A 62 6.10 1.34 -8.36
C VAL A 62 4.90 0.66 -7.70
N TRP A 63 4.58 1.03 -6.45
CA TRP A 63 3.43 0.49 -5.75
C TRP A 63 2.11 0.94 -6.39
N VAL A 64 2.02 2.18 -6.87
CA VAL A 64 0.85 2.68 -7.61
C VAL A 64 0.56 1.83 -8.83
N ASP A 65 1.57 1.52 -9.63
CA ASP A 65 1.40 0.69 -10.84
C ASP A 65 0.92 -0.72 -10.48
N ARG A 66 1.39 -1.29 -9.36
CA ARG A 66 0.93 -2.59 -8.85
C ARG A 66 -0.52 -2.56 -8.39
N VAL A 67 -0.95 -1.47 -7.76
CA VAL A 67 -2.35 -1.30 -7.34
C VAL A 67 -3.26 -1.32 -8.57
N GLU A 68 -2.93 -0.54 -9.60
CA GLU A 68 -3.72 -0.50 -10.83
C GLU A 68 -3.72 -1.87 -11.53
N GLU A 69 -2.56 -2.50 -11.71
CA GLU A 69 -2.47 -3.82 -12.33
C GLU A 69 -3.29 -4.88 -11.59
N ALA A 70 -3.22 -4.91 -10.25
CA ALA A 70 -3.99 -5.84 -9.44
C ALA A 70 -5.49 -5.55 -9.51
N THR A 71 -5.87 -4.28 -9.55
CA THR A 71 -7.28 -3.86 -9.66
C THR A 71 -7.87 -4.29 -10.99
N GLU A 72 -7.17 -4.06 -12.11
CA GLU A 72 -7.63 -4.51 -13.43
C GLU A 72 -7.78 -6.04 -13.49
N LYS A 73 -6.84 -6.79 -12.87
CA LYS A 73 -6.95 -8.26 -12.80
C LYS A 73 -8.20 -8.71 -12.02
N VAL A 74 -8.48 -8.10 -10.88
CA VAL A 74 -9.68 -8.42 -10.08
C VAL A 74 -10.96 -8.01 -10.82
N LEU A 75 -10.97 -6.84 -11.46
CA LEU A 75 -12.13 -6.38 -12.24
C LEU A 75 -12.34 -7.17 -13.54
N ALA A 76 -11.32 -7.84 -14.06
CA ALA A 76 -11.44 -8.76 -15.20
C ALA A 76 -11.97 -10.15 -14.79
N PHE A 77 -12.22 -10.42 -13.51
CA PHE A 77 -12.76 -11.69 -13.06
C PHE A 77 -14.21 -11.88 -13.54
N GLU A 78 -14.46 -12.99 -14.24
CA GLU A 78 -15.76 -13.37 -14.84
C GLU A 78 -16.50 -14.46 -14.04
N GLY A 79 -15.96 -14.88 -12.89
CA GLY A 79 -16.60 -15.89 -12.03
C GLY A 79 -17.70 -15.31 -11.13
N PRO A 80 -18.12 -16.06 -10.09
CA PRO A 80 -19.17 -15.63 -9.18
C PRO A 80 -18.85 -14.28 -8.51
N PRO A 81 -19.78 -13.30 -8.50
CA PRO A 81 -19.59 -11.98 -7.88
C PRO A 81 -19.05 -12.01 -6.44
N ARG A 82 -19.45 -13.01 -5.66
CA ARG A 82 -18.99 -13.19 -4.29
C ARG A 82 -17.49 -13.53 -4.20
N GLU A 83 -16.97 -14.30 -5.15
CA GLU A 83 -15.55 -14.64 -5.20
C GLU A 83 -14.70 -13.41 -5.58
N LEU A 84 -15.27 -12.44 -6.30
CA LEU A 84 -14.60 -11.16 -6.57
C LEU A 84 -14.35 -10.37 -5.28
N LEU A 85 -15.32 -10.35 -4.35
CA LEU A 85 -15.14 -9.73 -3.03
C LEU A 85 -14.00 -10.41 -2.27
N ASP A 86 -13.99 -11.74 -2.19
CA ASP A 86 -12.93 -12.50 -1.51
C ASP A 86 -11.54 -12.20 -2.12
N GLN A 87 -11.43 -12.21 -3.46
CA GLN A 87 -10.20 -11.89 -4.18
C GLN A 87 -9.75 -10.45 -3.92
N TRP A 88 -10.68 -9.49 -3.88
CA TRP A 88 -10.35 -8.10 -3.62
C TRP A 88 -9.82 -7.89 -2.20
N LEU A 89 -10.45 -8.47 -1.18
CA LEU A 89 -9.98 -8.31 0.20
C LEU A 89 -8.58 -8.90 0.39
N LEU A 90 -8.32 -10.07 -0.21
CA LEU A 90 -6.99 -10.68 -0.18
C LEU A 90 -5.96 -9.82 -0.92
N THR A 91 -6.27 -9.42 -2.15
CA THR A 91 -5.41 -8.54 -2.98
C THR A 91 -5.09 -7.23 -2.27
N TYR A 92 -6.09 -6.59 -1.67
CA TYR A 92 -5.93 -5.37 -0.89
C TYR A 92 -4.98 -5.59 0.29
N ALA A 93 -5.19 -6.67 1.07
CA ALA A 93 -4.34 -7.01 2.20
C ALA A 93 -2.87 -7.24 1.76
N GLU A 94 -2.65 -7.93 0.64
CA GLU A 94 -1.32 -8.12 0.05
C GLU A 94 -0.67 -6.79 -0.35
N LEU A 95 -1.41 -5.91 -1.04
CA LEU A 95 -0.91 -4.61 -1.51
C LEU A 95 -0.44 -3.71 -0.36
N ILE A 96 -1.13 -3.71 0.78
CA ILE A 96 -0.75 -2.89 1.93
C ILE A 96 0.31 -3.54 2.83
N SER A 97 0.55 -4.85 2.68
CA SER A 97 1.46 -5.64 3.52
C SER A 97 2.80 -5.96 2.85
N LEU A 98 3.10 -5.35 1.69
CA LEU A 98 4.36 -5.55 0.96
C LEU A 98 5.62 -5.16 1.77
N HIS A 99 5.46 -4.29 2.75
CA HIS A 99 6.54 -3.81 3.61
C HIS A 99 6.04 -3.74 5.05
N LYS A 100 6.88 -4.17 6.01
CA LYS A 100 6.56 -4.10 7.43
C LYS A 100 6.18 -2.67 7.85
N GLY A 101 5.06 -2.53 8.56
CA GLY A 101 4.44 -1.26 8.94
C GLY A 101 3.59 -0.60 7.84
N GLY A 102 3.45 -1.24 6.67
CA GLY A 102 2.72 -0.71 5.52
C GLY A 102 1.22 -0.57 5.77
N ALA A 103 0.59 -1.59 6.34
CA ALA A 103 -0.85 -1.61 6.59
C ALA A 103 -1.30 -0.41 7.43
N ALA A 104 -0.64 -0.16 8.57
CA ALA A 104 -0.94 0.97 9.43
C ALA A 104 -0.69 2.32 8.73
N LYS A 105 0.47 2.44 8.07
CA LYS A 105 0.88 3.69 7.42
C LYS A 105 -0.04 4.08 6.26
N ILE A 106 -0.37 3.14 5.37
CA ILE A 106 -1.24 3.37 4.21
C ILE A 106 -2.67 3.67 4.67
N THR A 107 -3.19 2.90 5.63
CA THR A 107 -4.55 3.10 6.15
C THR A 107 -4.69 4.47 6.85
N ALA A 108 -3.70 4.88 7.64
CA ALA A 108 -3.71 6.19 8.30
C ALA A 108 -3.62 7.35 7.30
N ALA A 109 -2.81 7.22 6.25
CA ALA A 109 -2.64 8.27 5.24
C ALA A 109 -3.93 8.59 4.46
N MET A 110 -4.88 7.64 4.36
CA MET A 110 -6.16 7.87 3.70
C MET A 110 -7.03 8.94 4.40
N VAL A 111 -6.77 9.24 5.67
CA VAL A 111 -7.48 10.27 6.44
C VAL A 111 -6.59 11.46 6.83
N GLN A 112 -5.37 11.53 6.29
CA GLN A 112 -4.39 12.59 6.57
C GLN A 112 -4.02 13.29 5.26
N PRO A 113 -4.77 14.32 4.83
CA PRO A 113 -4.59 14.95 3.52
C PRO A 113 -3.20 15.58 3.33
N ASP A 114 -2.55 15.98 4.43
CA ASP A 114 -1.22 16.61 4.41
C ASP A 114 -0.06 15.60 4.36
N SER A 115 -0.32 14.29 4.40
CA SER A 115 0.74 13.29 4.30
C SER A 115 1.32 13.25 2.87
N PRO A 116 2.65 13.25 2.69
CA PRO A 116 3.28 13.11 1.38
C PRO A 116 2.87 11.86 0.59
N ILE A 117 2.39 10.81 1.26
CA ILE A 117 1.92 9.57 0.61
C ILE A 117 0.41 9.55 0.32
N ALA A 118 -0.36 10.52 0.82
CA ALA A 118 -1.82 10.57 0.64
C ALA A 118 -2.26 10.50 -0.83
N PRO A 119 -1.62 11.20 -1.79
CA PRO A 119 -1.99 11.09 -3.20
C PRO A 119 -1.83 9.67 -3.76
N LYS A 120 -0.86 8.89 -3.26
CA LYS A 120 -0.67 7.49 -3.68
C LYS A 120 -1.67 6.58 -2.99
N CYS A 121 -1.90 6.75 -1.69
CA CYS A 121 -2.91 5.99 -0.96
C CYS A 121 -4.33 6.21 -1.52
N LYS A 122 -4.60 7.38 -2.11
CA LYS A 122 -5.83 7.67 -2.85
C LYS A 122 -6.05 6.69 -4.02
N VAL A 123 -5.00 6.27 -4.72
CA VAL A 123 -5.11 5.31 -5.83
C VAL A 123 -5.72 3.99 -5.35
N LEU A 124 -5.23 3.45 -4.24
CA LEU A 124 -5.78 2.21 -3.67
C LEU A 124 -7.23 2.39 -3.21
N ARG A 125 -7.57 3.53 -2.61
CA ARG A 125 -8.95 3.84 -2.21
C ARG A 125 -9.89 3.96 -3.42
N ASP A 126 -9.45 4.63 -4.49
CA ASP A 126 -10.24 4.76 -5.72
C ASP A 126 -10.42 3.40 -6.41
N ALA A 127 -9.39 2.54 -6.38
CA ALA A 127 -9.50 1.15 -6.80
C ALA A 127 -10.53 0.37 -5.96
N THR A 128 -10.53 0.55 -4.63
CA THR A 128 -11.55 -0.01 -3.75
C THR A 128 -12.94 0.47 -4.16
N SER A 129 -13.11 1.76 -4.48
CA SER A 129 -14.38 2.31 -4.96
C SER A 129 -14.89 1.58 -6.20
N ARG A 130 -14.04 1.43 -7.22
CA ARG A 130 -14.42 0.75 -8.47
C ARG A 130 -14.89 -0.69 -8.23
N VAL A 131 -14.21 -1.41 -7.34
CA VAL A 131 -14.58 -2.79 -6.99
C VAL A 131 -15.89 -2.83 -6.19
N THR A 132 -16.05 -1.95 -5.20
CA THR A 132 -17.30 -1.90 -4.41
C THR A 132 -18.49 -1.45 -5.25
N ASP A 133 -18.30 -0.57 -6.23
CA ASP A 133 -19.35 -0.13 -7.14
C ASP A 133 -19.87 -1.31 -7.96
N ARG A 134 -18.97 -2.09 -8.58
CA ARG A 134 -19.33 -3.33 -9.28
C ARG A 134 -20.06 -4.31 -8.38
N LEU A 135 -19.57 -4.54 -7.17
CA LEU A 135 -20.18 -5.48 -6.22
C LEU A 135 -21.56 -5.02 -5.71
N HIS A 136 -21.81 -3.70 -5.64
CA HIS A 136 -23.15 -3.17 -5.37
C HIS A 136 -24.09 -3.38 -6.56
N GLU A 137 -23.63 -3.11 -7.78
CA GLU A 137 -24.41 -3.33 -9.01
C GLU A 137 -24.81 -4.80 -9.18
N GLU A 138 -23.91 -5.72 -8.84
CA GLU A 138 -24.16 -7.17 -8.86
C GLU A 138 -24.96 -7.67 -7.64
N GLY A 139 -25.33 -6.78 -6.71
CA GLY A 139 -26.17 -7.10 -5.54
C GLY A 139 -25.46 -7.93 -4.46
N VAL A 140 -24.13 -8.01 -4.49
CA VAL A 140 -23.35 -8.78 -3.51
C VAL A 140 -23.25 -8.06 -2.18
N LEU A 141 -22.95 -6.77 -2.20
CA LEU A 141 -22.70 -6.00 -0.98
C LEU A 141 -23.99 -5.53 -0.30
N ARG A 142 -24.00 -5.56 1.04
CA ARG A 142 -25.03 -4.94 1.87
C ARG A 142 -25.07 -3.43 1.62
N GLU A 143 -26.27 -2.87 1.71
CA GLU A 143 -26.45 -1.42 1.62
C GLU A 143 -25.66 -0.70 2.72
N GLY A 144 -25.00 0.40 2.34
CA GLY A 144 -24.23 1.24 3.26
C GLY A 144 -22.77 0.82 3.48
N ILE A 145 -22.29 -0.27 2.87
CA ILE A 145 -20.85 -0.58 2.87
C ILE A 145 -20.12 0.42 1.97
N THR A 146 -19.20 1.20 2.54
CA THR A 146 -18.41 2.18 1.79
C THR A 146 -17.02 1.65 1.42
N PRO A 147 -16.35 2.23 0.40
CA PRO A 147 -14.94 1.94 0.14
C PRO A 147 -14.07 2.18 1.37
N GLU A 148 -14.35 3.24 2.14
CA GLU A 148 -13.63 3.58 3.37
C GLU A 148 -13.77 2.50 4.45
N ASP A 149 -14.96 1.88 4.58
CA ASP A 149 -15.17 0.78 5.52
C ASP A 149 -14.33 -0.43 5.14
N VAL A 150 -14.30 -0.80 3.85
CA VAL A 150 -13.46 -1.88 3.33
C VAL A 150 -11.99 -1.58 3.64
N CYS A 151 -11.51 -0.38 3.28
CA CYS A 151 -10.12 0.02 3.52
C CYS A 151 -9.72 -0.07 5.00
N ARG A 152 -10.59 0.39 5.91
CA ARG A 152 -10.33 0.40 7.36
C ARG A 152 -10.43 -0.97 7.99
N LEU A 153 -11.41 -1.79 7.58
CA LEU A 153 -11.59 -3.15 8.10
C LEU A 153 -10.41 -4.04 7.73
N VAL A 154 -10.06 -4.08 6.44
CA VAL A 154 -8.91 -4.87 5.97
C VAL A 154 -7.61 -4.29 6.51
N GLY A 155 -7.47 -2.96 6.50
CA GLY A 155 -6.31 -2.26 7.06
C GLY A 155 -6.09 -2.56 8.55
N GLY A 156 -7.17 -2.64 9.33
CA GLY A 156 -7.12 -3.00 10.75
C GLY A 156 -6.64 -4.43 10.98
N VAL A 157 -7.22 -5.41 10.27
CA VAL A 157 -6.78 -6.82 10.33
C VAL A 157 -5.32 -6.96 9.93
N ALA A 158 -4.93 -6.37 8.80
CA ALA A 158 -3.56 -6.43 8.30
C ALA A 158 -2.56 -5.72 9.23
N THR A 159 -2.97 -4.64 9.90
CA THR A 159 -2.11 -3.95 10.88
C THR A 159 -1.80 -4.82 12.09
N VAL A 160 -2.79 -5.55 12.61
CA VAL A 160 -2.58 -6.48 13.73
C VAL A 160 -1.67 -7.63 13.30
N ALA A 161 -1.90 -8.20 12.11
CA ALA A 161 -1.07 -9.26 11.55
C ALA A 161 0.39 -8.83 11.38
N ASP A 162 0.61 -7.65 10.78
CA ASP A 162 1.94 -7.06 10.58
C ASP A 162 2.68 -6.84 11.90
N GLY A 163 1.98 -6.34 12.93
CA GLY A 163 2.53 -6.16 14.27
C GLY A 163 2.89 -7.48 14.97
N ALA A 164 2.16 -8.56 14.65
CA ALA A 164 2.42 -9.92 15.13
C ALA A 164 3.39 -10.71 14.23
N GLU A 165 3.92 -10.10 13.17
CA GLU A 165 4.77 -10.74 12.16
C GLU A 165 4.11 -11.94 11.44
N GLN A 166 2.78 -11.91 11.33
CA GLN A 166 2.01 -12.94 10.63
C GLN A 166 1.92 -12.63 9.12
N PRO A 167 2.10 -13.64 8.26
CA PRO A 167 1.91 -13.46 6.82
C PRO A 167 0.42 -13.27 6.48
N VAL A 168 0.14 -12.63 5.35
CA VAL A 168 -1.24 -12.38 4.88
C VAL A 168 -2.06 -13.68 4.74
N SER A 169 -1.42 -14.80 4.40
CA SER A 169 -2.08 -16.11 4.33
C SER A 169 -2.72 -16.56 5.65
N GLU A 170 -2.18 -16.12 6.80
CA GLU A 170 -2.76 -16.47 8.11
C GLU A 170 -4.01 -15.64 8.46
N ILE A 171 -4.20 -14.49 7.82
CA ILE A 171 -5.40 -13.66 8.01
C ILE A 171 -6.49 -13.90 6.97
N GLU A 172 -6.27 -14.74 5.96
CA GLU A 172 -7.28 -15.07 4.96
C GLU A 172 -8.63 -15.54 5.57
N PRO A 173 -8.66 -16.36 6.64
CA PRO A 173 -9.92 -16.69 7.31
C PRO A 173 -10.64 -15.47 7.89
N LEU A 174 -9.89 -14.47 8.41
CA LEU A 174 -10.48 -13.23 8.93
C LEU A 174 -11.03 -12.37 7.79
N LEU A 175 -10.34 -12.32 6.65
CA LEU A 175 -10.84 -11.64 5.45
C LEU A 175 -12.13 -12.28 4.94
N LYS A 176 -12.26 -13.62 4.99
CA LYS A 176 -13.51 -14.33 4.66
C LYS A 176 -14.65 -14.00 5.62
N VAL A 177 -14.36 -13.82 6.91
CA VAL A 177 -15.35 -13.34 7.88
C VAL A 177 -15.79 -11.91 7.53
N LEU A 178 -14.86 -11.03 7.18
CA LEU A 178 -15.20 -9.69 6.71
C LEU A 178 -16.06 -9.73 5.43
N ALA A 179 -15.68 -10.54 4.44
CA ALA A 179 -16.43 -10.70 3.19
C ALA A 179 -17.86 -11.22 3.44
N ALA A 180 -18.00 -12.29 4.22
CA ALA A 180 -19.30 -12.83 4.61
C ALA A 180 -20.11 -11.81 5.41
N GLY A 181 -19.44 -11.02 6.25
CA GLY A 181 -20.03 -9.91 6.96
C GLY A 181 -20.53 -8.83 6.01
N MET A 182 -19.82 -8.48 4.94
CA MET A 182 -20.18 -7.40 4.00
C MET A 182 -21.20 -7.83 2.94
N ALA A 183 -21.32 -9.12 2.66
CA ALA A 183 -22.24 -9.67 1.68
C ALA A 183 -23.71 -9.68 2.18
N ARG A 184 -24.66 -9.63 1.23
CA ARG A 184 -26.10 -9.82 1.48
C ARG A 184 -26.47 -11.25 1.84
#